data_AF-A0A7J9J6W2-F1
#
_entry.id   AF-A0A7J9J6W2-F1
#
_cell.length_a   1.000
_cell.length_b   1.000
_cell.length_c   1.000
_cell.angle_alpha   90.00
_cell.angle_beta   90.00
_cell.angle_gamma   90.00
#
_symmetry.space_group_name_H-M   'P 1'
#
loop_
_entity.id
_entity.type
_entity.pdbx_description
1 polymer ?
#
loop_
_entity_poly.entity_id
_entity_poly.type
_entity_poly.pdbx_seq_one_letter_code
_entity_poly.pdbx_strand_id
1 'polypeptide(L)'
;MSSFEESLRSLSLDYLNLLINGQAFSDVTFSVEGRLVHAHRCILAARSLFFRKFFCSPDPPSGLDPVGSRMNPTAAAAGSRPGVILVSSVGYEVFLLLLQFLYSGQVSIVPQKHEPRPNCSERACWHTHCTSAVDLALDTLSAARYFGVEQLALLTQKQLSSMVEKASIEDVMKVLIASRKQDMHQL
;
A
#
# COMPACT_ATOMS: atom_id res chain seq x y z
N MET A 1 12.34 26.56 -8.38
CA MET A 1 11.31 25.60 -8.81
C MET A 1 10.23 26.37 -9.57
N SER A 2 9.60 25.79 -10.59
CA SER A 2 8.54 26.49 -11.33
C SER A 2 7.27 26.59 -10.45
N SER A 3 6.46 27.64 -10.65
CA SER A 3 5.18 27.82 -9.96
C SER A 3 4.23 26.62 -10.15
N PHE A 4 4.33 25.93 -11.28
CA PHE A 4 3.56 24.72 -11.57
C PHE A 4 3.91 23.54 -10.64
N GLU A 5 5.21 23.29 -10.42
CA GLU A 5 5.69 22.24 -9.51
C GLU A 5 5.23 22.48 -8.06
N GLU A 6 5.20 23.74 -7.64
CA GLU A 6 4.74 24.13 -6.31
C GLU A 6 3.23 23.89 -6.14
N SER A 7 2.44 24.19 -7.17
CA SER A 7 1.00 23.89 -7.20
C SER A 7 0.72 22.39 -7.10
N LEU A 8 1.44 21.55 -7.86
CA LEU A 8 1.29 20.09 -7.77
C LEU A 8 1.69 19.53 -6.41
N ARG A 9 2.74 20.09 -5.79
CA ARG A 9 3.14 19.71 -4.43
C ARG A 9 2.09 20.09 -3.40
N SER A 10 1.53 21.30 -3.48
CA SER A 10 0.42 21.73 -2.63
C SER A 10 -0.76 20.78 -2.75
N LEU A 11 -1.18 20.47 -3.98
CA LEU A 11 -2.28 19.53 -4.23
C LEU A 11 -2.02 18.16 -3.60
N SER A 12 -0.81 17.64 -3.76
CA SER A 12 -0.41 16.34 -3.19
C SER A 12 -0.48 16.34 -1.66
N LEU A 13 -0.08 17.45 -1.03
CA LEU A 13 -0.14 17.63 0.42
C LEU A 13 -1.58 17.80 0.92
N ASP A 14 -2.43 18.52 0.19
CA ASP A 14 -3.84 18.70 0.53
C ASP A 14 -4.59 17.37 0.57
N TYR A 15 -4.37 16.49 -0.43
CA TYR A 15 -4.93 15.14 -0.41
C TYR A 15 -4.32 14.26 0.69
N LEU A 16 -3.02 14.36 0.97
CA LEU A 16 -2.43 13.62 2.07
C LEU A 16 -3.01 14.07 3.43
N ASN A 17 -3.24 15.37 3.61
CA ASN A 17 -3.93 15.91 4.77
C ASN A 17 -5.37 15.39 4.88
N LEU A 18 -6.07 15.19 3.77
CA LEU A 18 -7.38 14.55 3.77
C LEU A 18 -7.31 13.09 4.27
N LEU A 19 -6.25 12.34 3.94
CA LEU A 19 -6.05 10.98 4.48
C LEU A 19 -5.78 10.99 6.00
N ILE A 20 -4.99 11.95 6.49
CA ILE A 20 -4.55 11.99 7.90
C ILE A 20 -5.60 12.62 8.82
N ASN A 21 -6.19 13.75 8.40
CA ASN A 21 -7.06 14.59 9.23
C ASN A 21 -8.51 14.64 8.72
N GLY A 22 -8.81 14.05 7.57
CA GLY A 22 -10.12 14.11 6.92
C GLY A 22 -11.09 13.00 7.30
N GLN A 23 -10.90 12.32 8.45
CA GLN A 23 -11.75 11.20 8.86
C GLN A 23 -13.26 11.53 8.86
N ALA A 24 -13.64 12.77 9.21
CA ALA A 24 -15.03 13.21 9.19
C ALA A 24 -15.70 13.17 7.80
N PHE A 25 -14.91 13.15 6.73
CA PHE A 25 -15.36 13.06 5.35
C PHE A 25 -15.22 11.65 4.74
N SER A 26 -14.70 10.69 5.53
CA SER A 26 -14.50 9.32 5.06
C SER A 26 -15.83 8.60 4.86
N ASP A 27 -15.93 7.84 3.77
CA ASP A 27 -17.11 7.04 3.40
C ASP A 27 -16.77 5.53 3.35
N VAL A 28 -15.56 5.15 3.77
CA VAL A 28 -15.13 3.77 3.94
C VAL A 28 -14.14 3.64 5.09
N THR A 29 -14.20 2.52 5.81
CA THR A 29 -13.26 2.18 6.89
C THR A 29 -12.73 0.78 6.67
N PHE A 30 -11.42 0.62 6.75
CA PHE A 30 -10.74 -0.67 6.70
C PHE A 30 -10.27 -1.07 8.10
N SER A 31 -10.22 -2.37 8.38
CA SER A 31 -9.50 -2.91 9.53
C SER A 31 -8.30 -3.70 9.04
N VAL A 32 -7.11 -3.27 9.45
CA VAL A 32 -5.82 -3.86 9.08
C VAL A 32 -5.06 -4.15 10.36
N GLU A 33 -4.74 -5.41 10.63
CA GLU A 33 -4.11 -5.82 11.90
C GLU A 33 -4.85 -5.31 13.15
N GLY A 34 -6.19 -5.26 13.08
CA GLY A 34 -7.05 -4.74 14.15
C GLY A 34 -7.11 -3.22 14.25
N ARG A 35 -6.36 -2.48 13.43
CA ARG A 35 -6.35 -1.00 13.39
C ARG A 35 -7.32 -0.49 12.35
N LEU A 36 -8.11 0.52 12.71
CA LEU A 36 -9.03 1.18 11.79
C LEU A 36 -8.30 2.20 10.92
N VAL A 37 -8.59 2.18 9.62
CA VAL A 37 -8.06 3.11 8.62
C VAL A 37 -9.23 3.70 7.84
N HIS A 38 -9.44 5.01 8.00
CA HIS A 38 -10.51 5.77 7.34
C HIS A 38 -10.04 6.27 5.97
N ALA A 39 -10.88 6.18 4.94
CA ALA A 39 -10.53 6.57 3.58
C ALA A 39 -11.76 7.02 2.75
N HIS A 40 -11.50 7.38 1.49
CA HIS A 40 -12.47 7.97 0.57
C HIS A 40 -12.60 7.12 -0.69
N ARG A 41 -13.76 6.50 -0.90
CA ARG A 41 -14.02 5.56 -2.01
C ARG A 41 -13.76 6.19 -3.37
N CYS A 42 -14.10 7.47 -3.54
CA CYS A 42 -13.92 8.18 -4.81
C CYS A 42 -12.44 8.29 -5.21
N ILE A 43 -11.55 8.62 -4.28
CA ILE A 43 -10.10 8.72 -4.52
C ILE A 43 -9.55 7.33 -4.84
N LEU A 44 -9.89 6.33 -4.03
CA LEU A 44 -9.44 4.96 -4.23
C LEU A 44 -9.90 4.39 -5.60
N ALA A 45 -11.17 4.57 -5.96
CA ALA A 45 -11.72 4.11 -7.23
C ALA A 45 -11.12 4.86 -8.43
N ALA A 46 -10.82 6.15 -8.29
CA ALA A 46 -10.17 6.93 -9.34
C ALA A 46 -8.74 6.43 -9.60
N ARG A 47 -8.03 6.01 -8.55
CA ARG A 47 -6.59 5.74 -8.57
C ARG A 47 -6.22 4.25 -8.62
N SER A 48 -7.18 3.36 -8.44
CA SER A 48 -7.02 1.90 -8.51
C SER A 48 -8.23 1.24 -9.18
N LEU A 49 -7.98 0.48 -10.24
CA LEU A 49 -9.02 -0.30 -10.92
C LEU A 49 -9.56 -1.42 -10.03
N PHE A 50 -8.75 -1.95 -9.10
CA PHE A 50 -9.20 -2.92 -8.10
C PHE A 50 -10.29 -2.28 -7.23
N PHE A 51 -10.00 -1.15 -6.59
CA PHE A 51 -10.97 -0.48 -5.72
C PHE A 51 -12.20 -0.01 -6.48
N ARG A 52 -12.03 0.42 -7.74
CA ARG A 52 -13.17 0.76 -8.61
C ARG A 52 -14.11 -0.42 -8.79
N LYS A 53 -13.60 -1.58 -9.19
CA LYS A 53 -14.39 -2.80 -9.36
C LYS A 53 -15.02 -3.25 -8.05
N PHE A 54 -14.24 -3.23 -6.96
CA PHE A 54 -14.70 -3.60 -5.64
C PHE A 54 -15.89 -2.73 -5.18
N PHE A 55 -15.79 -1.40 -5.28
CA PHE A 55 -16.85 -0.50 -4.84
C PHE A 55 -18.07 -0.42 -5.76
N CYS A 56 -17.93 -0.79 -7.04
CA CYS A 56 -19.03 -0.88 -7.98
C CYS A 56 -19.73 -2.26 -7.97
N SER A 57 -19.19 -3.25 -7.26
CA SER A 57 -19.84 -4.55 -7.11
C SER A 57 -21.12 -4.42 -6.29
N PRO A 58 -22.27 -5.00 -6.71
CA PRO A 58 -23.52 -4.96 -5.95
C PRO A 58 -23.42 -5.69 -4.62
N ASP A 59 -22.60 -6.75 -4.57
CA ASP A 59 -22.31 -7.54 -3.36
C ASP A 59 -20.78 -7.57 -3.15
N PRO A 60 -20.17 -6.52 -2.60
CA PRO A 60 -18.74 -6.53 -2.30
C PRO A 60 -18.46 -7.51 -1.15
N PRO A 61 -17.38 -8.32 -1.22
CA PRO A 61 -17.02 -9.19 -0.11
C PRO A 61 -16.69 -8.37 1.13
N SER A 62 -16.89 -8.95 2.32
CA SER A 62 -16.62 -8.29 3.61
C SER A 62 -15.13 -7.98 3.86
N GLY A 63 -14.25 -8.38 2.96
CA GLY A 63 -12.81 -8.14 3.03
C GLY A 63 -12.17 -8.04 1.65
N LEU A 64 -10.92 -7.59 1.61
CA LEU A 64 -10.15 -7.40 0.38
C LEU A 64 -9.33 -8.62 -0.04
N ASP A 65 -9.35 -9.71 0.73
CA ASP A 65 -8.45 -10.84 0.52
C ASP A 65 -8.84 -11.67 -0.73
N PRO A 66 -7.84 -12.21 -1.47
CA PRO A 66 -8.10 -13.04 -2.63
C PRO A 66 -8.90 -14.28 -2.23
N VAL A 67 -10.02 -14.49 -2.91
CA VAL A 67 -11.10 -15.45 -2.61
C VAL A 67 -10.59 -16.79 -2.09
N GLY A 68 -10.83 -17.03 -0.79
CA GLY A 68 -10.68 -18.33 -0.13
C GLY A 68 -11.81 -18.67 0.87
N SER A 69 -12.72 -17.74 1.17
CA SER A 69 -13.86 -18.03 2.06
C SER A 69 -15.17 -18.00 1.29
N ARG A 70 -15.62 -19.20 0.86
CA ARG A 70 -17.03 -19.46 0.60
C ARG A 70 -17.77 -19.34 1.93
N MET A 71 -18.53 -18.27 2.13
CA MET A 71 -19.51 -18.19 3.23
C MET A 71 -20.89 -17.85 2.67
N ASN A 72 -21.90 -18.50 3.24
CA ASN A 72 -23.25 -18.75 2.73
C ASN A 72 -24.00 -17.56 2.09
N PRO A 73 -24.84 -17.81 1.06
CA PRO A 73 -25.64 -16.79 0.37
C PRO A 73 -26.93 -16.37 1.11
N THR A 74 -26.92 -16.31 2.45
CA THR A 74 -28.14 -15.99 3.24
C THR A 74 -28.02 -14.71 4.05
N ALA A 75 -27.57 -13.63 3.43
CA ALA A 75 -27.69 -12.28 3.99
C ALA A 75 -27.71 -11.21 2.89
N ALA A 76 -28.61 -11.35 1.91
CA ALA A 76 -28.98 -10.23 1.04
C ALA A 76 -30.13 -9.45 1.69
N ALA A 77 -30.05 -8.12 1.60
CA ALA A 77 -31.02 -7.10 2.04
C ALA A 77 -30.82 -6.49 3.45
N ALA A 78 -29.87 -5.54 3.55
CA ALA A 78 -30.04 -4.35 4.39
C ALA A 78 -29.21 -3.20 3.80
N GLY A 79 -29.84 -2.05 3.59
CA GLY A 79 -29.23 -0.87 2.99
C GLY A 79 -27.90 -0.45 3.65
N SER A 80 -26.99 0.00 2.80
CA SER A 80 -25.81 0.84 3.06
C SER A 80 -25.59 1.24 4.53
N ARG A 81 -25.04 0.32 5.33
CA ARG A 81 -24.28 0.67 6.54
C ARG A 81 -22.81 0.54 6.19
N PRO A 82 -21.93 1.44 6.64
CA PRO A 82 -20.50 1.31 6.41
C PRO A 82 -19.98 0.16 7.28
N GLY A 83 -20.04 -1.05 6.75
CA GLY A 83 -19.34 -2.19 7.30
C GLY A 83 -17.84 -1.92 7.20
N VAL A 84 -17.11 -2.20 8.27
CA VAL A 84 -15.65 -2.15 8.24
C VAL A 84 -15.15 -3.26 7.32
N ILE A 85 -14.33 -2.92 6.33
CA ILE A 85 -13.77 -3.88 5.37
C ILE A 85 -12.49 -4.48 5.94
N LEU A 86 -12.42 -5.80 6.03
CA LEU A 86 -11.24 -6.49 6.56
C LEU A 86 -10.11 -6.57 5.51
N VAL A 87 -8.87 -6.32 5.95
CA VAL A 87 -7.65 -6.51 5.16
C VAL A 87 -6.71 -7.42 5.95
N SER A 88 -6.58 -8.67 5.51
CA SER A 88 -5.77 -9.68 6.20
C SER A 88 -4.49 -10.04 5.45
N SER A 89 -4.47 -9.79 4.13
CA SER A 89 -3.37 -10.12 3.22
C SER A 89 -2.21 -9.12 3.22
N VAL A 90 -2.41 -7.92 3.79
CA VAL A 90 -1.43 -6.83 3.76
C VAL A 90 -1.30 -6.21 5.15
N GLY A 91 -0.06 -6.08 5.63
CA GLY A 91 0.24 -5.47 6.93
C GLY A 91 -0.10 -3.97 6.96
N TYR A 92 -0.27 -3.41 8.16
CA TYR A 92 -0.73 -2.03 8.34
C TYR A 92 0.19 -1.00 7.68
N GLU A 93 1.52 -1.14 7.84
CA GLU A 93 2.50 -0.21 7.26
C GLU A 93 2.41 -0.17 5.73
N VAL A 94 2.35 -1.35 5.10
CA VAL A 94 2.25 -1.48 3.65
C VAL A 94 0.91 -0.90 3.14
N PHE A 95 -0.18 -1.15 3.85
CA PHE A 95 -1.48 -0.60 3.48
C PHE A 95 -1.49 0.93 3.58
N LEU A 96 -0.85 1.52 4.60
CA LEU A 96 -0.70 2.97 4.68
C LEU A 96 0.16 3.53 3.55
N LEU A 97 1.29 2.90 3.20
CA LEU A 97 2.14 3.35 2.08
C LEU A 97 1.35 3.35 0.76
N LEU A 98 0.54 2.32 0.53
CA LEU A 98 -0.37 2.25 -0.61
C LEU A 98 -1.35 3.43 -0.62
N LEU A 99 -2.02 3.70 0.50
CA LEU A 99 -2.95 4.83 0.60
C LEU A 99 -2.24 6.17 0.41
N GLN A 100 -1.10 6.39 1.05
CA GLN A 100 -0.31 7.62 0.87
C GLN A 100 0.02 7.85 -0.61
N PHE A 101 0.40 6.80 -1.34
CA PHE A 101 0.63 6.88 -2.78
C PHE A 101 -0.64 7.18 -3.58
N LEU A 102 -1.76 6.54 -3.25
CA LEU A 102 -3.03 6.77 -3.95
C LEU A 102 -3.51 8.22 -3.80
N TYR A 103 -3.30 8.83 -2.64
CA TYR A 103 -3.71 10.22 -2.35
C TYR A 103 -2.73 11.26 -2.90
N SER A 104 -1.43 11.06 -2.74
CA SER A 104 -0.43 12.09 -3.06
C SER A 104 0.35 11.85 -4.35
N GLY A 105 0.29 10.64 -4.92
CA GLY A 105 1.17 10.22 -6.02
C GLY A 105 2.63 10.04 -5.61
N GLN A 106 2.95 10.18 -4.32
CA GLN A 106 4.28 10.10 -3.76
C GLN A 106 4.29 9.13 -2.59
N VAL A 107 5.41 8.43 -2.40
CA VAL A 107 5.63 7.58 -1.22
C VAL A 107 7.13 7.46 -0.96
N SER A 108 7.51 7.43 0.32
CA SER A 108 8.89 7.15 0.74
C SER A 108 8.93 5.80 1.43
N ILE A 109 9.41 4.78 0.73
CA ILE A 109 9.65 3.43 1.30
C ILE A 109 11.01 3.40 2.04
N VAL A 110 11.83 4.44 1.84
CA VAL A 110 13.05 4.69 2.61
C VAL A 110 12.67 5.50 3.86
N PRO A 111 12.98 5.02 5.07
CA PRO A 111 12.74 5.78 6.29
C PRO A 111 13.59 7.04 6.33
N GLN A 112 13.10 8.09 6.99
CA GLN A 112 13.87 9.30 7.23
C GLN A 112 15.06 8.98 8.14
N LYS A 113 16.17 9.69 7.93
CA LYS A 113 17.44 9.44 8.63
C LYS A 113 17.21 9.47 10.15
N HIS A 114 17.60 8.40 10.85
CA HIS A 114 17.50 8.18 12.31
C HIS A 114 16.15 7.72 12.88
N GLU A 115 15.12 7.42 12.06
CA GLU A 115 13.92 6.78 12.58
C GLU A 115 14.13 5.27 12.81
N PRO A 116 13.61 4.70 13.93
CA PRO A 116 13.65 3.27 14.16
C PRO A 116 12.75 2.55 13.15
N ARG A 117 13.26 1.48 12.53
CA ARG A 117 12.45 0.69 11.59
C ARG A 117 11.74 -0.44 12.32
N PRO A 118 10.42 -0.63 12.09
CA PRO A 118 9.73 -1.83 12.54
C PRO A 118 10.48 -3.08 12.07
N ASN A 119 10.58 -4.09 12.93
CA ASN A 119 11.25 -5.36 12.64
C ASN A 119 12.77 -5.27 12.37
N CYS A 120 13.43 -4.16 12.71
CA CYS A 120 14.90 -4.07 12.76
C CYS A 120 15.36 -3.79 14.20
N SER A 121 16.05 -4.74 14.82
CA SER A 121 16.53 -4.61 16.21
C SER A 121 17.88 -3.88 16.33
N GLU A 122 18.53 -3.56 15.22
CA GLU A 122 19.89 -3.03 15.19
C GLU A 122 19.91 -1.49 15.28
N ARG A 123 20.39 -0.97 16.42
CA ARG A 123 20.45 0.49 16.67
C ARG A 123 21.41 1.26 15.76
N ALA A 124 22.44 0.59 15.24
CA ALA A 124 23.43 1.20 14.34
C ALA A 124 23.11 0.96 12.85
N CYS A 125 21.93 0.41 12.54
CA CYS A 125 21.54 0.11 11.17
C CYS A 125 21.23 1.39 10.40
N TRP A 126 21.73 1.47 9.16
CA TRP A 126 21.41 2.57 8.24
C TRP A 126 20.00 2.47 7.65
N HIS A 127 19.29 1.36 7.90
CA HIS A 127 17.92 1.05 7.48
C HIS A 127 17.58 1.19 5.99
N THR A 128 18.47 1.68 5.13
CA THR A 128 18.22 1.86 3.69
C THR A 128 18.32 0.56 2.91
N HIS A 129 19.10 -0.42 3.40
CA HIS A 129 19.39 -1.69 2.71
C HIS A 129 19.35 -2.92 3.62
N CYS A 130 18.79 -2.79 4.84
CA CYS A 130 18.69 -3.92 5.76
C CYS A 130 17.57 -4.89 5.35
N THR A 131 17.56 -6.08 5.93
CA THR A 131 16.54 -7.10 5.67
C THR A 131 15.12 -6.55 5.84
N SER A 132 14.82 -5.83 6.93
CA SER A 132 13.50 -5.22 7.14
C SER A 132 13.12 -4.18 6.08
N ALA A 133 14.12 -3.53 5.45
CA ALA A 133 13.90 -2.64 4.32
C ALA A 133 13.50 -3.41 3.07
N VAL A 134 14.23 -4.48 2.77
CA VAL A 134 13.98 -5.34 1.62
C VAL A 134 12.61 -6.00 1.75
N ASP A 135 12.29 -6.53 2.92
CA ASP A 135 10.99 -7.15 3.21
C ASP A 135 9.84 -6.16 3.00
N LEU A 136 9.92 -4.94 3.56
CA LEU A 136 8.89 -3.91 3.34
C LEU A 136 8.73 -3.56 1.86
N ALA A 137 9.83 -3.44 1.11
CA ALA A 137 9.77 -3.14 -0.31
C ALA A 137 9.16 -4.30 -1.12
N LEU A 138 9.46 -5.55 -0.78
CA LEU A 138 8.86 -6.73 -1.39
C LEU A 138 7.35 -6.82 -1.10
N ASP A 139 6.93 -6.57 0.13
CA ASP A 139 5.52 -6.56 0.53
C ASP A 139 4.76 -5.40 -0.14
N THR A 140 5.37 -4.22 -0.22
CA THR A 140 4.82 -3.07 -0.94
C THR A 140 4.65 -3.37 -2.42
N LEU A 141 5.62 -4.04 -3.04
CA LEU A 141 5.53 -4.46 -4.44
C LEU A 141 4.40 -5.48 -4.65
N SER A 142 4.25 -6.45 -3.75
CA SER A 142 3.18 -7.43 -3.80
C SER A 142 1.80 -6.77 -3.65
N ALA A 143 1.64 -5.87 -2.69
CA ALA A 143 0.40 -5.13 -2.47
C ALA A 143 0.07 -4.21 -3.67
N ALA A 144 1.05 -3.46 -4.18
CA ALA A 144 0.86 -2.57 -5.32
C ALA A 144 0.32 -3.32 -6.54
N ARG A 145 0.86 -4.52 -6.82
CA ARG A 145 0.37 -5.40 -7.89
C ARG A 145 -1.03 -5.91 -7.61
N TYR A 146 -1.29 -6.38 -6.39
CA TYR A 146 -2.59 -6.88 -5.99
C TYR A 146 -3.71 -5.83 -6.15
N PHE A 147 -3.46 -4.60 -5.68
CA PHE A 147 -4.39 -3.48 -5.77
C PHE A 147 -4.36 -2.76 -7.13
N GLY A 148 -3.59 -3.26 -8.11
CA GLY A 148 -3.53 -2.69 -9.46
C GLY A 148 -2.99 -1.26 -9.51
N VAL A 149 -1.99 -0.94 -8.70
CA VAL A 149 -1.31 0.36 -8.60
C VAL A 149 0.06 0.27 -9.27
N GLU A 150 0.05 0.23 -10.60
CA GLU A 150 1.24 -0.08 -11.42
C GLU A 150 2.40 0.90 -11.22
N GLN A 151 2.12 2.19 -11.08
CA GLN A 151 3.17 3.20 -10.85
C GLN A 151 3.89 2.97 -9.51
N LEU A 152 3.18 2.55 -8.46
CA LEU A 152 3.80 2.18 -7.19
C LEU A 152 4.66 0.93 -7.33
N ALA A 153 4.18 -0.07 -8.08
CA ALA A 153 4.97 -1.26 -8.37
C ALA A 153 6.29 -0.90 -9.04
N LEU A 154 6.26 -0.10 -10.11
CA LEU A 154 7.47 0.34 -10.84
C LEU A 154 8.45 1.12 -9.95
N LEU A 155 7.96 2.06 -9.14
CA LEU A 155 8.81 2.81 -8.19
C LEU A 155 9.48 1.89 -7.18
N THR A 156 8.73 0.93 -6.65
CA THR A 156 9.23 -0.04 -5.66
C THR A 156 10.27 -0.98 -6.28
N GLN A 157 10.07 -1.43 -7.52
CA GLN A 157 11.05 -2.24 -8.26
C GLN A 157 12.35 -1.49 -8.48
N LYS A 158 12.28 -0.23 -8.91
CA LYS A 158 13.47 0.63 -9.07
C LYS A 158 14.22 0.79 -7.75
N GLN A 159 13.50 0.92 -6.65
CA GLN A 159 14.11 1.00 -5.33
C GLN A 159 14.78 -0.31 -4.92
N LEU A 160 14.12 -1.45 -5.14
CA LEU A 160 14.70 -2.78 -4.91
C LEU A 160 15.99 -3.00 -5.70
N SER A 161 16.04 -2.56 -6.97
CA SER A 161 17.26 -2.59 -7.80
C SER A 161 18.41 -1.79 -7.17
N SER A 162 18.14 -0.61 -6.61
CA SER A 162 19.16 0.14 -5.87
C SER A 162 19.54 -0.52 -4.54
N MET A 163 18.61 -1.25 -3.91
CA MET A 163 18.87 -1.90 -2.62
C MET A 163 19.77 -3.13 -2.76
N VAL A 164 19.61 -3.93 -3.82
CA VAL A 164 20.40 -5.15 -4.03
C VAL A 164 21.90 -4.89 -4.21
N GLU A 165 22.31 -3.68 -4.60
CA GLU A 165 23.73 -3.30 -4.71
C GLU A 165 24.49 -3.38 -3.38
N LYS A 166 23.77 -3.22 -2.26
CA LYS A 166 24.34 -3.12 -0.90
C LYS A 166 23.70 -4.07 0.11
N ALA A 167 22.74 -4.88 -0.33
CA ALA A 167 22.05 -5.85 0.51
C ALA A 167 22.91 -7.10 0.75
N SER A 168 22.53 -7.90 1.75
CA SER A 168 23.14 -9.20 1.98
C SER A 168 22.84 -10.17 0.83
N ILE A 169 23.68 -11.20 0.63
CA ILE A 169 23.42 -12.25 -0.38
C ILE A 169 22.06 -12.92 -0.16
N GLU A 170 21.67 -13.14 1.10
CA GLU A 170 20.37 -13.71 1.45
C GLU A 170 19.22 -12.84 0.94
N ASP A 171 19.31 -11.53 1.16
CA ASP A 171 18.28 -10.58 0.72
C ASP A 171 18.25 -10.43 -0.80
N VAL A 172 19.41 -10.46 -1.47
CA VAL A 172 19.47 -10.53 -2.95
C VAL A 172 18.73 -11.78 -3.47
N MET A 173 18.93 -12.94 -2.84
CA MET A 173 18.23 -14.17 -3.20
C MET A 173 16.72 -14.04 -3.01
N LYS A 174 16.25 -13.42 -1.91
CA LYS A 174 14.82 -13.13 -1.71
C LYS A 174 14.24 -12.29 -2.84
N VAL A 175 14.94 -11.21 -3.24
CA VAL A 175 14.52 -10.34 -4.33
C VAL A 175 14.44 -11.11 -5.66
N LEU A 176 15.42 -11.96 -5.96
CA LEU A 176 15.42 -12.79 -7.17
C LEU A 176 14.27 -13.81 -7.19
N ILE A 177 13.97 -14.44 -6.06
CA ILE A 177 12.84 -15.38 -5.93
C ILE A 177 11.50 -14.64 -6.13
N ALA A 178 11.34 -13.48 -5.51
CA ALA A 178 10.15 -12.65 -5.68
C ALA A 178 9.99 -12.16 -7.12
N SER A 179 11.10 -11.76 -7.76
CA SER A 179 11.14 -11.37 -9.18
C SER A 179 10.63 -12.46 -10.10
N ARG A 180 11.10 -13.70 -9.92
CA ARG A 180 10.62 -14.87 -10.69
C ARG A 180 9.14 -15.15 -10.47
N LYS A 181 8.63 -15.04 -9.25
CA LYS A 181 7.22 -15.31 -8.93
C LYS A 181 6.26 -14.28 -9.49
N GLN A 182 6.75 -13.09 -9.83
CA GLN A 182 5.91 -11.93 -10.13
C GLN A 182 6.16 -11.35 -11.55
N ASP A 183 6.78 -12.09 -12.46
CA ASP A 183 7.14 -11.63 -13.82
C ASP A 183 7.71 -10.20 -13.84
N MET A 184 8.74 -9.95 -13.01
CA MET A 184 9.48 -8.69 -13.05
C MET A 184 10.36 -8.68 -14.31
N HIS A 185 9.79 -8.21 -15.43
CA HIS A 185 10.55 -8.01 -16.65
C HIS A 185 11.56 -6.85 -16.44
N GLN A 186 12.82 -7.25 -16.24
CA GLN A 186 14.04 -6.44 -16.04
C GLN A 186 14.23 -5.85 -14.64
N LEU A 187 14.98 -6.58 -13.79
CA LEU A 187 15.84 -6.02 -12.75
C LEU A 187 17.26 -5.88 -13.30
#